data_AF-A0A530GJ92-F1
#
_entry.id   AF-A0A530GJ92-F1
#
_cell.length_a   1.000
_cell.length_b   1.000
_cell.length_c   1.000
_cell.angle_alpha   90.00
_cell.angle_beta   90.00
_cell.angle_gamma   90.00
#
_symmetry.space_group_name_H-M   'P 1'
#
loop_
_entity.id
_entity.type
_entity.pdbx_description
1 polymer ?
#
loop_
_entity_poly.entity_id
_entity_poly.type
_entity_poly.pdbx_seq_one_letter_code
_entity_poly.pdbx_strand_id
1 'polypeptide(L)'
;MERQAYRFYVEAAKRTTDASTRKLLDDLALAEQGHESSAHELEQQHVPGAVKEEEASAEQRQFILTYVQPGLAGLMDGSVSTLAPIFAAAFATHATFQTFLVGLAASIGAGISMGFTEVASDDGKLSGRGSPLKRGLTVGIMTTLGGLGHALPYLIP
;
A
#
# COMPACT_ATOMS: atom_id res chain seq x y z
N MET A 1 18.10 9.76 13.97
CA MET A 1 19.11 10.71 13.45
C MET A 1 20.27 10.81 14.43
N GLU A 2 20.00 11.09 15.70
CA GLU A 2 21.01 11.21 16.80
C GLU A 2 21.98 10.03 16.94
N ARG A 3 21.48 8.78 16.90
CA ARG A 3 22.32 7.57 17.00
C ARG A 3 23.36 7.42 15.89
N GLN A 4 23.09 8.02 14.72
CA GLN A 4 24.02 8.04 13.58
C GLN A 4 25.10 9.12 13.78
N ALA A 5 24.73 10.29 14.31
CA ALA A 5 25.65 11.37 14.66
C ALA A 5 26.61 10.96 15.80
N TYR A 6 26.09 10.32 16.86
CA TYR A 6 26.90 9.73 17.93
C TYR A 6 28.01 8.81 17.38
N ARG A 7 27.63 7.85 16.53
CA ARG A 7 28.58 6.90 15.92
C ARG A 7 29.61 7.60 15.05
N PHE A 8 29.19 8.63 14.31
CA PHE A 8 30.09 9.42 13.48
C PHE A 8 31.15 10.12 14.33
N TYR A 9 30.76 10.79 15.42
CA TYR A 9 31.71 11.50 16.30
C TYR A 9 32.66 10.55 17.02
N VAL A 10 32.16 9.41 17.51
CA VAL A 10 33.00 8.37 18.15
C VAL A 10 34.03 7.80 17.18
N GLU A 11 33.65 7.52 15.94
CA GLU A 11 34.59 7.01 14.93
C GLU A 11 35.56 8.09 14.44
N ALA A 12 35.13 9.36 14.39
CA ALA A 12 36.00 10.49 14.06
C ALA A 12 37.03 10.77 15.16
N ALA A 13 36.66 10.63 16.44
CA ALA A 13 37.55 10.83 17.57
C ALA A 13 38.72 9.82 17.55
N LYS A 14 38.45 8.56 17.17
CA LYS A 14 39.48 7.50 17.04
C LYS A 14 40.53 7.78 15.96
N ARG A 15 40.19 8.55 14.93
CA ARG A 15 41.07 8.86 13.78
C ARG A 15 41.80 10.18 13.93
N THR A 16 41.43 10.99 14.93
CA THR A 16 41.99 12.33 15.15
C THR A 16 43.24 12.27 16.01
N THR A 17 44.35 12.86 15.53
CA THR A 17 45.63 12.93 16.26
C THR A 17 45.73 14.12 17.20
N ASP A 18 45.04 15.23 16.88
CA ASP A 18 44.99 16.43 17.70
C ASP A 18 44.12 16.24 18.94
N ALA A 19 44.68 16.53 20.11
CA ALA A 19 44.01 16.30 21.39
C ALA A 19 42.80 17.23 21.60
N SER A 20 42.87 18.47 21.09
CA SER A 20 41.79 19.45 21.26
C SER A 20 40.56 19.08 20.41
N THR A 21 40.80 18.62 19.18
CA THR A 21 39.75 18.17 18.26
C THR A 21 39.13 16.86 18.71
N ARG A 22 39.94 15.91 19.25
CA ARG A 22 39.41 14.67 19.84
C ARG A 22 38.46 14.95 21.00
N LYS A 23 38.86 15.86 21.90
CA LYS A 23 38.02 16.27 23.03
C LYS A 23 36.69 16.87 22.57
N LEU A 24 36.71 17.74 21.57
CA LEU A 24 35.48 18.32 20.99
C LEU A 24 34.55 17.23 20.41
N LEU A 25 35.10 16.23 19.72
CA LEU A 25 34.33 15.13 19.16
C LEU A 25 33.72 14.22 20.24
N ASP A 26 34.46 13.98 21.33
CA ASP A 26 33.95 13.23 22.48
C ASP A 26 32.83 14.00 23.21
N ASP A 27 32.98 15.32 23.37
CA ASP A 27 31.96 16.20 23.96
C ASP A 27 30.68 16.23 23.11
N LEU A 28 30.80 16.29 21.78
CA LEU A 28 29.67 16.20 20.85
C LEU A 28 29.00 14.83 20.91
N ALA A 29 29.77 13.74 20.96
CA ALA A 29 29.20 12.40 21.12
C ALA A 29 28.40 12.27 22.43
N LEU A 30 28.92 12.79 23.55
CA LEU A 30 28.20 12.80 24.82
C LEU A 30 26.90 13.62 24.75
N ALA A 31 26.89 14.75 24.05
CA ALA A 31 25.69 15.53 23.84
C ALA A 31 24.61 14.75 23.05
N GLU A 32 24.98 14.07 21.97
CA GLU A 32 24.02 13.26 21.20
C GLU A 32 23.47 12.06 21.98
N GLN A 33 24.27 11.50 22.89
CA GLN A 33 23.79 10.46 23.80
C GLN A 33 22.74 11.03 24.79
N GLY A 34 22.95 12.26 25.26
CA GLY A 34 21.96 12.99 26.06
C GLY A 34 20.66 13.25 25.28
N HIS A 35 20.77 13.66 24.01
CA HIS A 35 19.60 13.86 23.13
C HIS A 35 18.81 12.56 22.88
N GLU A 36 19.50 11.43 22.65
CA GLU A 36 18.84 10.12 22.50
C GLU A 36 18.06 9.73 23.77
N SER A 37 18.67 9.95 24.96
CA SER A 37 18.02 9.66 26.23
C SER A 37 16.78 10.54 26.44
N SER A 38 16.88 11.86 26.23
CA SER A 38 15.76 12.77 26.40
C SER A 38 14.64 12.52 25.39
N ALA A 39 14.98 12.17 24.15
CA ALA A 39 13.98 11.79 23.15
C ALA A 39 13.24 10.50 23.57
N HIS A 40 13.95 9.52 24.11
CA HIS A 40 13.35 8.29 24.61
C HIS A 40 12.47 8.51 25.85
N GLU A 41 12.91 9.38 26.75
CA GLU A 41 12.14 9.77 27.94
C GLU A 41 10.87 10.52 27.56
N LEU A 42 10.95 11.45 26.60
CA LEU A 42 9.81 12.15 26.03
C LEU A 42 8.86 11.20 25.31
N GLU A 43 9.38 10.23 24.56
CA GLU A 43 8.58 9.18 23.90
C GLU A 43 7.84 8.33 24.93
N GLN A 44 8.49 7.88 26.00
CA GLN A 44 7.83 7.14 27.08
C GLN A 44 6.81 7.97 27.84
N GLN A 45 7.07 9.26 28.03
CA GLN A 45 6.20 10.17 28.78
C GLN A 45 4.96 10.60 27.97
N HIS A 46 5.08 10.72 26.64
CA HIS A 46 4.02 11.27 25.78
C HIS A 46 3.38 10.23 24.84
N VAL A 47 3.97 9.05 24.65
CA VAL A 47 3.44 7.94 23.85
C VAL A 47 3.32 6.68 24.72
N PRO A 48 2.25 6.57 25.55
CA PRO A 48 1.98 5.35 26.29
C PRO A 48 1.80 4.17 25.31
N GLY A 49 2.24 2.97 25.69
CA GLY A 49 2.11 1.77 24.84
C GLY A 49 0.69 1.49 24.33
N ALA A 50 -0.34 1.92 25.07
CA ALA A 50 -1.73 1.86 24.64
C ALA A 50 -2.03 2.70 23.39
N VAL A 51 -1.43 3.90 23.26
CA VAL A 51 -1.59 4.76 22.08
C VAL A 51 -0.96 4.11 20.86
N LYS A 52 0.19 3.44 21.02
CA LYS A 52 0.86 2.71 19.94
C LYS A 52 0.04 1.52 19.43
N GLU A 53 -0.60 0.77 20.34
CA GLU A 53 -1.51 -0.32 19.96
C GLU A 53 -2.78 0.21 19.29
N GLU A 54 -3.32 1.33 19.78
CA GLU A 54 -4.50 1.97 19.23
C GLU A 54 -4.23 2.53 17.81
N GLU A 55 -3.10 3.20 17.61
CA GLU A 55 -2.61 3.65 16.29
C GLU A 55 -2.41 2.49 15.32
N ALA A 56 -1.72 1.42 15.74
CA ALA A 56 -1.51 0.23 14.90
C ALA A 56 -2.85 -0.42 14.51
N SER A 57 -3.81 -0.47 15.44
CA SER A 57 -5.15 -1.01 15.16
C SER A 57 -5.93 -0.11 14.18
N ALA A 58 -5.77 1.21 14.29
CA ALA A 58 -6.39 2.18 13.41
C ALA A 58 -5.80 2.09 11.99
N GLU A 59 -4.48 2.00 11.86
CA GLU A 59 -3.79 1.78 10.59
C GLU A 59 -4.23 0.46 9.93
N GLN A 60 -4.35 -0.62 10.70
CA GLN A 60 -4.81 -1.91 10.19
C GLN A 60 -6.25 -1.84 9.68
N ARG A 61 -7.16 -1.19 10.43
CA ARG A 61 -8.55 -0.96 9.99
C ARG A 61 -8.59 -0.12 8.72
N GLN A 62 -7.78 0.94 8.66
CA GLN A 62 -7.71 1.79 7.47
C GLN A 62 -7.19 1.02 6.26
N PHE A 63 -6.18 0.17 6.43
CA PHE A 63 -5.68 -0.71 5.36
C PHE A 63 -6.78 -1.64 4.82
N ILE A 64 -7.52 -2.29 5.72
CA ILE A 64 -8.62 -3.19 5.35
C ILE A 64 -9.69 -2.43 4.55
N LEU A 65 -10.10 -1.25 5.02
CA LEU A 65 -11.15 -0.45 4.37
C LEU A 65 -10.71 0.18 3.06
N THR A 66 -9.43 0.52 2.91
CA THR A 66 -8.90 1.21 1.72
C THR A 66 -8.55 0.23 0.61
N TYR A 67 -8.02 -0.96 0.94
CA TYR A 67 -7.47 -1.89 -0.04
C TYR A 67 -8.14 -3.26 -0.04
N VAL A 68 -8.29 -3.89 1.12
CA VAL A 68 -8.72 -5.30 1.19
C VAL A 68 -10.19 -5.44 0.80
N GLN A 69 -11.09 -4.69 1.44
CA GLN A 69 -12.51 -4.78 1.12
C GLN A 69 -12.83 -4.32 -0.30
N PRO A 70 -12.35 -3.15 -0.76
CA PRO A 70 -12.61 -2.71 -2.13
C PRO A 70 -11.98 -3.67 -3.14
N GLY A 71 -10.79 -4.19 -2.87
CA GLY A 71 -10.12 -5.15 -3.74
C GLY A 71 -10.88 -6.47 -3.87
N LEU A 72 -11.36 -7.04 -2.77
CA LEU A 72 -12.19 -8.25 -2.80
C LEU A 72 -13.52 -8.02 -3.53
N ALA A 73 -14.16 -6.87 -3.31
CA ALA A 73 -15.38 -6.50 -4.02
C ALA A 73 -15.14 -6.40 -5.53
N GLY A 74 -14.06 -5.72 -5.94
CA GLY A 74 -13.67 -5.64 -7.34
C GLY A 74 -13.40 -7.01 -7.96
N LEU A 75 -12.64 -7.86 -7.28
CA LEU A 75 -12.33 -9.21 -7.75
C LEU A 75 -13.59 -10.05 -7.98
N MET A 76 -14.53 -10.03 -7.03
CA MET A 76 -15.81 -10.74 -7.15
C MET A 76 -16.63 -10.22 -8.32
N ASP A 77 -16.76 -8.90 -8.44
CA ASP A 77 -17.52 -8.26 -9.50
C ASP A 77 -16.93 -8.57 -10.89
N GLY A 78 -15.61 -8.43 -11.05
CA GLY A 78 -14.93 -8.74 -12.31
C GLY A 78 -15.04 -10.20 -12.72
N SER A 79 -14.96 -11.11 -11.75
CA SER A 79 -15.11 -12.54 -11.99
C SER A 79 -16.51 -12.88 -12.51
N VAL A 80 -17.57 -12.28 -11.93
CA VAL A 80 -18.95 -12.61 -12.32
C VAL A 80 -19.39 -11.86 -13.58
N SER A 81 -19.05 -10.57 -13.68
CA SER A 81 -19.53 -9.68 -14.76
C SER A 81 -18.99 -10.04 -16.14
N THR A 82 -17.83 -10.69 -16.22
CA THR A 82 -17.18 -11.04 -17.49
C THR A 82 -17.54 -12.43 -18.01
N LEU A 83 -18.16 -13.30 -17.20
CA LEU A 83 -18.53 -14.64 -17.63
C LEU A 83 -19.56 -14.64 -18.75
N ALA A 84 -20.58 -13.78 -18.67
CA ALA A 84 -21.64 -13.71 -19.67
C ALA A 84 -21.12 -13.43 -21.08
N PRO A 85 -20.31 -12.37 -21.33
CA PRO A 85 -19.75 -12.12 -22.66
C PRO A 85 -18.73 -13.19 -23.09
N ILE A 86 -17.94 -13.76 -22.17
CA ILE A 86 -17.00 -14.85 -22.47
C ILE A 86 -17.76 -16.09 -22.97
N PHE A 87 -18.79 -16.54 -22.26
CA PHE A 87 -19.60 -17.68 -22.69
C PHE A 87 -20.32 -17.38 -24.00
N ALA A 88 -20.90 -16.20 -24.16
CA ALA A 88 -21.55 -15.80 -25.41
C ALA A 88 -20.57 -15.89 -26.60
N ALA A 89 -19.34 -15.37 -26.45
CA ALA A 89 -18.32 -15.44 -27.48
C ALA A 89 -17.86 -16.88 -27.75
N ALA A 90 -17.63 -17.68 -26.70
CA ALA A 90 -17.26 -19.09 -26.83
C ALA A 90 -18.30 -19.90 -27.60
N PHE A 91 -19.58 -19.74 -27.26
CA PHE A 91 -20.68 -20.45 -27.92
C PHE A 91 -20.94 -19.95 -29.35
N ALA A 92 -20.81 -18.65 -29.61
CA ALA A 92 -21.11 -18.09 -30.92
C ALA A 92 -19.98 -18.32 -31.94
N THR A 93 -18.72 -18.22 -31.49
CA THR A 93 -17.56 -18.23 -32.40
C THR A 93 -16.88 -19.59 -32.48
N HIS A 94 -17.00 -20.41 -31.43
CA HIS A 94 -16.21 -21.62 -31.25
C HIS A 94 -14.68 -21.39 -31.39
N ALA A 95 -14.21 -20.15 -31.25
CA ALA A 95 -12.83 -19.75 -31.45
C ALA A 95 -12.24 -19.19 -30.15
N THR A 96 -11.28 -19.92 -29.57
CA THR A 96 -10.67 -19.59 -28.27
C THR A 96 -10.07 -18.18 -28.25
N PHE A 97 -9.33 -17.79 -29.29
CA PHE A 97 -8.74 -16.46 -29.36
C PHE A 97 -9.77 -15.32 -29.44
N GLN A 98 -10.91 -15.52 -30.13
CA GLN A 98 -11.98 -14.52 -30.16
C GLN A 98 -12.66 -14.38 -28.80
N THR A 99 -12.89 -15.50 -28.11
CA THR A 99 -13.36 -15.51 -26.72
C THR A 99 -12.41 -14.77 -25.78
N PHE A 100 -11.10 -14.99 -25.92
CA PHE A 100 -10.08 -14.29 -25.14
C PHE A 100 -10.15 -12.77 -25.37
N LEU A 101 -10.23 -12.31 -26.62
CA LEU A 101 -10.32 -10.88 -26.93
C LEU A 101 -11.56 -10.23 -26.33
N VAL A 102 -12.71 -10.91 -26.39
CA VAL A 102 -13.95 -10.42 -25.76
C VAL A 102 -13.80 -10.38 -24.24
N GLY A 103 -13.25 -11.42 -23.63
CA GLY A 103 -13.00 -11.47 -22.19
C GLY A 103 -12.03 -10.38 -21.72
N LEU A 104 -10.95 -10.13 -22.46
CA LEU A 104 -9.98 -9.07 -22.20
C LEU A 104 -10.65 -7.69 -22.26
N ALA A 105 -11.41 -7.42 -23.33
CA ALA A 105 -12.13 -6.16 -23.49
C ALA A 105 -13.16 -5.93 -22.38
N ALA A 106 -13.94 -6.96 -22.05
CA ALA A 106 -14.92 -6.91 -20.96
C ALA A 106 -14.26 -6.66 -19.60
N SER A 107 -13.13 -7.31 -19.31
CA SER A 107 -12.40 -7.15 -18.05
C SER A 107 -11.82 -5.75 -17.89
N ILE A 108 -11.22 -5.19 -18.94
CA ILE A 108 -10.69 -3.82 -18.92
C ILE A 108 -11.82 -2.80 -18.78
N GLY A 109 -12.91 -2.96 -19.55
CA GLY A 109 -14.08 -2.08 -19.48
C GLY A 109 -14.72 -2.08 -18.09
N ALA A 110 -14.92 -3.27 -17.51
CA ALA A 110 -15.45 -3.43 -16.16
C ALA A 110 -14.52 -2.76 -15.12
N GLY A 111 -13.21 -2.96 -15.22
CA GLY A 111 -12.23 -2.35 -14.31
C GLY A 111 -12.23 -0.83 -14.35
N ILE A 112 -12.28 -0.23 -15.54
CA ILE A 112 -12.39 1.23 -15.69
C ILE A 112 -13.69 1.72 -15.06
N SER A 113 -14.82 1.09 -15.41
CA SER A 113 -16.15 1.48 -14.90
C SER A 113 -16.20 1.42 -13.38
N MET A 114 -15.85 0.27 -12.79
CA MET A 114 -15.88 0.03 -11.35
C MET A 114 -14.92 0.95 -10.60
N GLY A 115 -13.72 1.18 -11.14
CA GLY A 115 -12.74 2.11 -10.57
C GLY A 115 -13.29 3.54 -10.50
N PHE A 116 -13.88 4.04 -11.58
CA PHE A 116 -14.51 5.37 -11.58
C PHE A 116 -15.70 5.46 -10.63
N THR A 117 -16.55 4.43 -10.57
CA THR A 117 -17.68 4.43 -9.64
C THR A 117 -17.22 4.48 -8.18
N GLU A 118 -16.11 3.83 -7.84
CA GLU A 118 -15.56 3.86 -6.48
C GLU A 118 -14.90 5.20 -6.15
N VAL A 119 -14.24 5.86 -7.11
CA VAL A 119 -13.74 7.24 -6.88
C VAL A 119 -14.89 8.21 -6.65
N ALA A 120 -15.99 8.05 -7.40
CA ALA A 120 -17.16 8.94 -7.32
C ALA A 120 -18.09 8.61 -6.15
N SER A 121 -17.98 7.43 -5.55
CA SER A 121 -18.91 6.98 -4.50
C SER A 121 -18.72 7.71 -3.18
N ASP A 122 -17.47 8.04 -2.84
CA ASP A 122 -17.15 8.61 -1.54
C ASP A 122 -15.73 9.21 -1.49
N ASP A 123 -15.66 10.45 -1.01
CA ASP A 123 -14.41 11.21 -0.82
C ASP A 123 -13.53 10.71 0.35
N GLY A 124 -14.04 9.77 1.16
CA GLY A 124 -13.30 9.13 2.26
C GLY A 124 -13.14 9.98 3.52
N LYS A 125 -13.48 11.27 3.44
CA LYS A 125 -13.36 12.25 4.54
C LYS A 125 -14.31 11.98 5.71
N LEU A 126 -15.54 11.53 5.43
CA LEU A 126 -16.52 11.17 6.47
C LEU A 126 -16.49 9.68 6.84
N SER A 127 -16.16 8.80 5.88
CA SER A 127 -16.25 7.35 6.06
C SER A 127 -15.01 6.72 6.68
N GLY A 128 -13.87 7.43 6.69
CA GLY A 128 -12.59 6.90 7.17
C GLY A 128 -11.97 5.84 6.24
N ARG A 129 -12.54 5.61 5.05
CA ARG A 129 -12.09 4.58 4.10
C ARG A 129 -10.82 4.96 3.33
N GLY A 130 -10.18 6.07 3.67
CA GLY A 130 -8.96 6.54 3.02
C GLY A 130 -9.19 7.22 1.68
N SER A 131 -8.11 7.36 0.90
CA SER A 131 -8.13 8.14 -0.35
C SER A 131 -9.02 7.50 -1.43
N PRO A 132 -9.95 8.26 -2.05
CA PRO A 132 -10.82 7.78 -3.13
C PRO A 132 -10.04 7.22 -4.32
N LEU A 133 -8.95 7.89 -4.69
CA LEU A 133 -8.12 7.48 -5.81
C LEU A 133 -7.45 6.11 -5.56
N LYS A 134 -6.98 5.87 -4.33
CA LYS A 134 -6.36 4.58 -3.97
C LYS A 134 -7.38 3.44 -3.98
N ARG A 135 -8.60 3.71 -3.47
CA ARG A 135 -9.72 2.76 -3.51
C ARG A 135 -10.13 2.44 -4.94
N GLY A 136 -10.36 3.48 -5.76
CA GLY A 136 -10.76 3.32 -7.15
C GLY A 136 -9.73 2.56 -7.98
N LEU A 137 -8.44 2.85 -7.78
CA LEU A 137 -7.38 2.07 -8.43
C LEU A 137 -7.39 0.61 -7.95
N THR A 138 -7.56 0.38 -6.65
CA THR A 138 -7.59 -0.98 -6.09
C THR A 138 -8.79 -1.78 -6.62
N VAL A 139 -9.99 -1.20 -6.61
CA VAL A 139 -11.20 -1.80 -7.19
C VAL A 139 -10.99 -2.08 -8.66
N GLY A 140 -10.60 -1.08 -9.46
CA GLY A 140 -10.50 -1.23 -10.91
C GLY A 140 -9.47 -2.27 -11.34
N ILE A 141 -8.30 -2.32 -10.68
CA ILE A 141 -7.31 -3.36 -10.94
C ILE A 141 -7.87 -4.73 -10.56
N MET A 142 -8.47 -4.88 -9.39
CA MET A 142 -8.99 -6.18 -8.94
C MET A 142 -10.17 -6.67 -9.78
N THR A 143 -11.05 -5.78 -10.24
CA THR A 143 -12.09 -6.09 -11.23
C THR A 143 -11.49 -6.56 -12.54
N THR A 144 -10.47 -5.88 -13.04
CA THR A 144 -9.78 -6.32 -14.27
C THR A 144 -9.16 -7.72 -14.08
N LEU A 145 -8.47 -7.95 -12.96
CA LEU A 145 -7.84 -9.23 -12.66
C LEU A 145 -8.86 -10.36 -12.48
N GLY A 146 -9.98 -10.10 -11.80
CA GLY A 146 -11.07 -11.05 -11.63
C GLY A 146 -11.62 -11.51 -12.98
N GLY A 147 -11.85 -10.56 -13.90
CA GLY A 147 -12.33 -10.90 -15.23
C GLY A 147 -11.30 -11.65 -16.09
N LEU A 148 -10.03 -11.25 -16.00
CA LEU A 148 -8.94 -11.92 -16.71
C LEU A 148 -8.77 -13.39 -16.29
N GLY A 149 -9.07 -13.73 -15.04
CA GLY A 149 -9.02 -15.12 -14.56
C GLY A 149 -9.83 -16.10 -15.42
N HIS A 150 -10.94 -15.65 -16.01
CA HIS A 150 -11.78 -16.46 -16.89
C HIS A 150 -11.44 -16.33 -18.37
N ALA A 151 -10.77 -15.25 -18.78
CA ALA A 151 -10.33 -15.05 -20.16
C ALA A 151 -9.03 -15.81 -20.48
N LEU A 152 -8.08 -15.83 -19.55
CA LEU A 152 -6.74 -16.42 -19.74
C LEU A 152 -6.73 -17.88 -20.22
N PRO A 153 -7.61 -18.79 -19.75
CA PRO A 153 -7.65 -20.16 -20.28
C PRO A 153 -7.86 -20.25 -21.80
N TYR A 154 -8.56 -19.29 -22.40
CA TYR A 154 -8.81 -19.24 -23.84
C TYR A 154 -7.63 -18.71 -24.67
N LEU A 155 -6.55 -18.27 -24.03
CA LEU A 155 -5.31 -17.90 -24.72
C LEU A 155 -4.51 -19.13 -25.19
N ILE A 156 -4.75 -20.28 -24.55
CA ILE A 156 -4.08 -21.55 -24.89
C ILE A 156 -4.97 -22.29 -25.90
N PRO A 157 -4.44 -22.66 -27.08
CA PRO A 157 -5.20 -23.33 -28.14
C PRO A 157 -5.53 -24.80 -27.83
#